data_AF-A0A3B1AJ81-F1
#
_entry.id   AF-A0A3B1AJ81-F1
#
_cell.length_a   1.000
_cell.length_b   1.000
_cell.length_c   1.000
_cell.angle_alpha   90.00
_cell.angle_beta   90.00
_cell.angle_gamma   90.00
#
_symmetry.space_group_name_H-M   'P 1'
#
loop_
_entity.id
_entity.type
_entity.pdbx_description
1 polymer ?
#
loop_
_entity_poly.entity_id
_entity_poly.type
_entity_poly.pdbx_seq_one_letter_code
_entity_poly.pdbx_strand_id
1 'polypeptide(L)'
;MSIGDSILTRSHYQFGMALLVLVLFLWAQNAMAAKFFIYELPDGSRVISDHRIYKKTHKLISKHRKAEGTGQLVSKRYKKRPVSLNKWDGLINEVAQRHSVDVALVKAVIHTESYFNHKA
;
A
#
# COMPACT_ATOMS: atom_id res chain seq x y z
N MET A 1 34.06 8.71 -60.41
CA MET A 1 33.17 8.55 -59.24
C MET A 1 33.92 7.69 -58.23
N SER A 2 34.36 8.29 -57.13
CA SER A 2 35.38 7.72 -56.24
C SER A 2 34.74 6.83 -55.16
N ILE A 3 35.37 5.69 -54.89
CA ILE A 3 34.95 4.69 -53.90
C ILE A 3 34.84 5.30 -52.47
N GLY A 4 35.54 6.40 -52.20
CA GLY A 4 35.50 7.13 -50.92
C GLY A 4 34.14 7.75 -50.58
N ASP A 5 33.36 8.19 -51.56
CA ASP A 5 32.08 8.89 -51.33
C ASP A 5 30.99 7.93 -50.85
N SER A 6 31.08 6.65 -51.24
CA SER A 6 30.14 5.59 -50.86
C SER A 6 30.34 5.09 -49.41
N ILE A 7 31.54 5.24 -48.84
CA ILE A 7 31.86 4.83 -47.47
C ILE A 7 31.42 5.92 -46.47
N LEU A 8 31.65 7.19 -46.83
CA LEU A 8 31.22 8.34 -46.02
C LEU A 8 29.69 8.40 -45.91
N THR A 9 28.97 8.28 -47.03
CA THR A 9 27.50 8.27 -47.04
C THR A 9 26.91 7.12 -46.22
N ARG A 10 27.44 5.90 -46.36
CA ARG A 10 27.00 4.72 -45.59
C ARG A 10 27.19 4.89 -44.08
N SER A 11 28.28 5.54 -43.65
CA SER A 11 28.53 5.87 -42.25
C SER A 11 27.50 6.87 -41.69
N HIS A 12 27.19 7.94 -42.44
CA HIS A 12 26.19 8.92 -42.02
C HIS A 12 24.78 8.32 -41.87
N TYR A 13 24.38 7.40 -42.74
CA TYR A 13 23.09 6.71 -42.62
C TYR A 13 23.05 5.73 -41.43
N GLN A 14 24.18 5.08 -41.10
CA GLN A 14 24.25 4.21 -39.93
C GLN A 14 24.17 4.99 -38.62
N PHE A 15 24.87 6.14 -38.53
CA PHE A 15 24.74 7.03 -37.38
C PHE A 15 23.33 7.60 -37.24
N GLY A 16 22.70 8.01 -38.36
CA GLY A 16 21.32 8.50 -38.37
C GLY A 16 20.31 7.44 -37.89
N MET A 17 20.45 6.20 -38.35
CA MET A 17 19.60 5.09 -37.91
C MET A 17 19.80 4.73 -36.44
N ALA A 18 21.05 4.70 -35.97
CA ALA A 18 21.33 4.44 -34.55
C ALA A 18 20.71 5.51 -33.64
N LEU A 19 20.77 6.77 -34.05
CA LEU A 19 20.20 7.89 -33.31
C LEU A 19 18.66 7.82 -33.31
N LEU A 20 18.05 7.45 -34.44
CA LEU A 20 16.60 7.25 -34.54
C LEU A 20 16.12 6.10 -33.65
N VAL A 21 16.82 4.97 -33.64
CA VAL A 21 16.51 3.82 -32.76
C VAL A 21 16.67 4.19 -31.28
N LEU A 22 17.73 4.93 -30.92
CA LEU A 22 17.95 5.43 -29.57
C LEU A 22 16.80 6.33 -29.09
N VAL A 23 16.35 7.25 -29.94
CA VAL A 23 15.21 8.12 -29.66
C VAL A 23 13.95 7.28 -29.45
N LEU A 24 13.62 6.35 -30.35
CA LEU A 24 12.45 5.48 -30.17
C LEU A 24 12.50 4.68 -28.87
N PHE A 25 13.68 4.19 -28.47
CA PHE A 25 13.87 3.46 -27.22
C PHE A 25 13.64 4.33 -25.97
N LEU A 26 14.11 5.59 -26.00
CA LEU A 26 13.89 6.57 -24.94
C LEU A 26 12.40 6.94 -24.80
N TRP A 27 11.67 7.04 -25.92
CA TRP A 27 10.23 7.32 -25.91
C TRP A 27 9.41 6.15 -25.36
N ALA A 28 9.81 4.90 -25.64
CA ALA A 28 9.12 3.70 -25.18
C ALA A 28 9.10 3.53 -23.64
N GLN A 29 10.03 4.16 -22.92
CA GLN A 29 10.14 4.03 -21.46
C GLN A 29 9.00 4.74 -20.68
N ASN A 30 8.18 5.58 -21.34
CA ASN A 30 7.11 6.33 -20.68
C ASN A 30 5.80 5.53 -20.46
N ALA A 31 5.71 4.28 -20.92
CA ALA A 31 4.46 3.54 -20.94
C ALA A 31 4.11 2.78 -19.64
N MET A 32 5.04 2.62 -18.69
CA MET A 32 4.83 1.81 -17.48
C MET A 32 4.74 2.65 -16.20
N ALA A 33 3.62 3.35 -16.01
CA ALA A 33 3.27 3.85 -14.69
C ALA A 33 1.87 3.35 -14.34
N ALA A 34 1.81 2.20 -13.65
CA ALA A 34 0.56 1.58 -13.21
C ALA A 34 -0.21 2.55 -12.32
N LYS A 35 -1.41 2.94 -12.78
CA LYS A 35 -2.34 3.75 -12.00
C LYS A 35 -3.17 2.80 -11.14
N PHE A 36 -3.29 3.06 -9.86
CA PHE A 36 -4.17 2.30 -8.98
C PHE A 36 -5.11 3.24 -8.22
N PHE A 37 -6.22 2.66 -7.81
CA PHE A 37 -7.38 3.31 -7.25
C PHE A 37 -7.70 2.67 -5.90
N ILE A 38 -7.97 3.50 -4.90
CA ILE A 38 -8.35 3.05 -3.56
C ILE A 38 -9.81 3.38 -3.33
N TYR A 39 -10.60 2.38 -2.99
CA TYR A 39 -12.04 2.47 -2.75
C TYR A 39 -12.38 2.20 -1.29
N GLU A 40 -13.41 2.86 -0.76
CA GLU A 40 -14.09 2.52 0.48
C GLU A 40 -15.39 1.76 0.17
N LEU A 41 -15.61 0.65 0.86
CA LEU A 41 -16.82 -0.17 0.76
C LEU A 41 -17.84 0.28 1.82
N PRO A 42 -19.11 -0.18 1.72
CA PRO A 42 -20.18 0.22 2.65
C PRO A 42 -19.94 -0.19 4.11
N ASP A 43 -19.15 -1.24 4.32
CA ASP A 43 -18.72 -1.74 5.63
C ASP A 43 -17.51 -0.97 6.22
N GLY A 44 -17.00 0.04 5.49
CA GLY A 44 -15.80 0.80 5.83
C GLY A 44 -14.49 0.09 5.48
N SER A 45 -14.53 -1.11 4.88
CA SER A 45 -13.34 -1.78 4.36
C SER A 45 -12.81 -1.07 3.11
N ARG A 46 -11.56 -1.35 2.72
CA ARG A 46 -10.93 -0.71 1.56
C ARG A 46 -10.40 -1.71 0.57
N VAL A 47 -10.60 -1.42 -0.71
CA VAL A 47 -10.12 -2.24 -1.83
C VAL A 47 -9.18 -1.42 -2.70
N ILE A 48 -8.05 -2.02 -3.06
CA ILE A 48 -7.11 -1.47 -4.02
C ILE A 48 -7.35 -2.18 -5.35
N SER A 49 -7.47 -1.39 -6.42
CA SER A 49 -7.67 -1.90 -7.77
C SER A 49 -6.72 -1.20 -8.73
N ASP A 50 -6.15 -1.96 -9.65
CA ASP A 50 -5.34 -1.47 -10.78
C ASP A 50 -6.19 -0.83 -11.88
N HIS A 51 -7.50 -1.09 -11.87
CA HIS A 51 -8.48 -0.52 -12.78
C HIS A 51 -9.59 0.21 -12.04
N ARG A 52 -10.30 1.07 -12.76
CA ARG A 52 -11.38 1.87 -12.18
C ARG A 52 -12.65 1.02 -12.01
N ILE A 53 -13.11 0.89 -10.78
CA ILE A 53 -14.38 0.24 -10.44
C ILE A 53 -15.50 1.30 -10.47
N TYR A 54 -16.54 1.02 -11.25
CA TYR A 54 -17.73 1.86 -11.38
C TYR A 54 -18.92 1.20 -10.64
N LYS A 55 -18.88 1.21 -9.31
CA LYS A 55 -19.98 0.71 -8.48
C LYS A 55 -20.41 1.81 -7.50
N LYS A 56 -21.73 2.06 -7.39
CA LYS A 56 -22.29 3.10 -6.50
C LYS A 56 -21.96 2.85 -5.02
N THR A 57 -21.75 1.59 -4.65
CA THR A 57 -21.37 1.17 -3.29
C THR A 57 -19.89 1.40 -2.97
N HIS A 58 -19.06 1.74 -3.95
CA HIS A 58 -17.62 1.91 -3.79
C HIS A 58 -17.26 3.38 -3.93
N LYS A 59 -16.90 4.02 -2.82
CA LYS A 59 -16.50 5.43 -2.82
C LYS A 59 -15.02 5.52 -3.18
N LEU A 60 -14.68 6.18 -4.28
CA LEU A 60 -13.28 6.42 -4.63
C LEU A 60 -12.66 7.40 -3.62
N ILE A 61 -11.62 6.95 -2.91
CA ILE A 61 -10.92 7.75 -1.91
C ILE A 61 -9.72 8.47 -2.54
N SER A 62 -8.93 7.74 -3.33
CA SER A 62 -7.69 8.27 -3.91
C SER A 62 -7.29 7.57 -5.19
N LYS A 63 -6.53 8.29 -6.02
CA LYS A 63 -5.93 7.82 -7.27
C LYS A 63 -4.44 8.14 -7.26
N HIS A 64 -3.61 7.13 -7.48
CA HIS A 64 -2.16 7.27 -7.48
C HIS A 64 -1.56 6.63 -8.74
N ARG A 65 -0.39 7.12 -9.15
CA ARG A 65 0.30 6.69 -10.39
C ARG A 65 1.54 5.82 -10.11
N LYS A 66 1.96 5.69 -8.86
CA LYS A 66 3.13 4.91 -8.41
C LYS A 66 2.82 4.21 -7.10
N ALA A 67 3.07 2.90 -7.02
CA ALA A 67 2.72 2.08 -5.88
C ALA A 67 3.56 2.39 -4.61
N GLU A 68 4.66 3.12 -4.78
CA GLU A 68 5.56 3.54 -3.70
C GLU A 68 4.79 4.23 -2.55
N GLY A 69 5.02 3.76 -1.32
CA GLY A 69 4.43 4.33 -0.10
C GLY A 69 2.96 4.00 0.15
N THR A 70 2.26 3.34 -0.79
CA THR A 70 0.81 3.10 -0.66
C THR A 70 0.48 2.05 0.42
N GLY A 71 1.33 1.03 0.60
CA GLY A 71 1.20 0.07 1.70
C GLY A 71 1.22 0.73 3.09
N GLN A 72 1.95 1.84 3.24
CA GLN A 72 1.97 2.61 4.49
C GLN A 72 0.68 3.42 4.70
N LEU A 73 0.05 3.92 3.63
CA LEU A 73 -1.21 4.68 3.73
C LEU A 73 -2.38 3.78 4.15
N VAL A 74 -2.39 2.53 3.70
CA VAL A 74 -3.43 1.55 4.08
C VAL A 74 -3.18 0.99 5.49
N SER A 75 -1.93 0.64 5.83
CA SER A 75 -1.58 0.09 7.14
C SER A 75 -1.71 1.09 8.30
N LYS A 76 -1.49 2.40 8.07
CA LYS A 76 -1.63 3.43 9.11
C LYS A 76 -3.02 3.49 9.74
N ARG A 77 -4.09 3.12 9.00
CA ARG A 77 -5.46 3.10 9.54
C ARG A 77 -5.96 1.69 9.88
N TYR A 78 -5.30 0.64 9.38
CA TYR A 78 -5.59 -0.76 9.73
C TYR A 78 -5.01 -1.20 11.08
N LYS A 79 -4.22 -0.36 11.75
CA LYS A 79 -4.01 -0.50 13.18
C LYS A 79 -5.31 -0.15 13.90
N LYS A 80 -6.25 -1.11 13.99
CA LYS A 80 -6.97 -1.30 15.25
C LYS A 80 -5.86 -1.40 16.29
N ARG A 81 -5.51 -0.28 16.91
CA ARG A 81 -4.61 -0.30 18.05
C ARG A 81 -5.27 -1.31 18.99
N PRO A 82 -4.53 -2.31 19.53
CA PRO A 82 -5.08 -3.11 20.60
C PRO A 82 -5.67 -2.13 21.60
N VAL A 83 -6.91 -2.37 22.02
CA VAL A 83 -7.58 -1.50 23.01
C VAL A 83 -6.54 -1.29 24.10
N SER A 84 -6.16 -0.03 24.32
CA SER A 84 -5.10 0.29 25.28
C SER A 84 -5.42 -0.48 26.56
N LEU A 85 -4.51 -1.34 27.03
CA LEU A 85 -4.71 -2.15 28.24
C LEU A 85 -5.21 -1.28 29.40
N ASN A 86 -4.82 -0.01 29.39
CA ASN A 86 -5.27 1.07 30.25
C ASN A 86 -6.80 1.27 30.35
N LYS A 87 -7.59 0.91 29.32
CA LYS A 87 -9.05 1.06 29.37
C LYS A 87 -9.67 0.21 30.50
N TRP A 88 -9.09 -0.96 30.75
CA TRP A 88 -9.59 -1.91 31.73
C TRP A 88 -8.73 -1.97 33.00
N ASP A 89 -7.55 -1.34 33.00
CA ASP A 89 -6.61 -1.39 34.12
C ASP A 89 -7.24 -0.94 35.45
N GLY A 90 -8.13 0.06 35.45
CA GLY A 90 -8.87 0.46 36.67
C GLY A 90 -9.73 -0.66 37.25
N LEU A 91 -10.57 -1.29 36.41
CA LEU A 91 -11.42 -2.43 36.79
C LEU A 91 -10.59 -3.65 37.20
N ILE A 92 -9.50 -3.92 36.47
CA ILE A 92 -8.60 -5.03 36.74
C ILE A 92 -7.92 -4.82 38.10
N ASN A 93 -7.44 -3.61 38.39
CA ASN A 93 -6.82 -3.29 39.68
C ASN A 93 -7.83 -3.39 40.83
N GLU A 94 -9.07 -2.93 40.63
CA GLU A 94 -10.13 -3.04 41.65
C GLU A 94 -10.44 -4.51 41.96
N VAL A 95 -10.62 -5.34 40.94
CA VAL A 95 -10.89 -6.78 41.09
C VAL A 95 -9.69 -7.47 41.75
N ALA A 96 -8.47 -7.15 41.32
CA ALA A 96 -7.25 -7.70 41.88
C ALA A 96 -7.11 -7.39 43.38
N GLN A 97 -7.36 -6.13 43.77
CA GLN A 97 -7.36 -5.72 45.17
C GLN A 97 -8.47 -6.39 45.98
N ARG A 98 -9.70 -6.41 45.44
CA ARG A 98 -10.87 -7.02 46.11
C ARG A 98 -10.66 -8.50 46.40
N HIS A 99 -10.01 -9.22 45.49
CA HIS A 99 -9.78 -10.67 45.62
C HIS A 99 -8.37 -11.03 46.08
N SER A 100 -7.53 -10.03 46.44
CA SER A 100 -6.13 -10.25 46.86
C SER A 100 -5.33 -11.11 45.89
N VAL A 101 -5.51 -10.91 44.59
CA VAL A 101 -4.80 -11.61 43.51
C VAL A 101 -3.93 -10.66 42.72
N ASP A 102 -2.88 -11.18 42.09
CA ASP A 102 -1.97 -10.38 41.28
C ASP A 102 -2.69 -9.81 40.04
N VAL A 103 -2.49 -8.52 39.78
CA VAL A 103 -2.95 -7.82 38.58
C VAL A 103 -2.46 -8.53 37.31
N ALA A 104 -1.23 -9.04 37.33
CA ALA A 104 -0.66 -9.77 36.20
C ALA A 104 -1.42 -11.08 35.91
N LEU A 105 -1.88 -11.78 36.95
CA LEU A 105 -2.67 -13.00 36.80
C LEU A 105 -4.03 -12.71 36.17
N VAL A 106 -4.73 -11.68 36.67
CA VAL A 106 -6.03 -11.27 36.11
C VAL A 106 -5.89 -10.89 34.63
N LYS A 107 -4.82 -10.16 34.27
CA LYS A 107 -4.51 -9.82 32.87
C LYS A 107 -4.25 -11.05 32.01
N ALA A 108 -3.50 -12.03 32.52
CA ALA A 108 -3.20 -13.26 31.81
C ALA A 108 -4.47 -14.07 31.51
N VAL A 109 -5.38 -14.19 32.47
CA VAL A 109 -6.67 -14.87 32.28
C VAL A 109 -7.53 -14.16 31.24
N ILE A 110 -7.74 -12.84 31.37
CA ILE A 110 -8.53 -12.05 30.40
C ILE A 110 -7.94 -12.18 28.99
N HIS A 111 -6.61 -12.16 28.87
CA HIS A 111 -5.92 -12.32 27.60
C HIS A 111 -6.16 -13.70 26.99
N THR A 112 -6.08 -14.75 27.79
CA THR A 112 -6.27 -16.14 27.36
C THR A 112 -7.71 -16.42 26.94
N GLU A 113 -8.69 -15.92 27.70
CA GLU A 113 -10.10 -16.19 27.47
C GLU A 113 -10.70 -15.35 26.33
N SER A 114 -10.31 -14.08 26.22
CA SER A 114 -11.01 -13.11 25.37
C SER A 114 -10.12 -12.21 24.55
N TYR A 115 -8.80 -12.22 24.78
CA TYR A 115 -7.87 -11.25 24.22
C TYR A 115 -8.32 -9.78 24.44
N PHE A 116 -8.93 -9.48 25.59
CA PHE A 116 -9.53 -8.18 25.93
C PHE A 116 -10.66 -7.73 24.96
N ASN A 117 -11.31 -8.67 24.28
CA ASN A 117 -12.48 -8.40 23.44
C ASN A 117 -13.76 -8.41 24.30
N HIS A 118 -14.41 -7.25 24.42
CA HIS A 118 -15.66 -7.10 25.17
C HIS A 118 -16.89 -7.74 24.50
N LYS A 119 -16.72 -8.36 23.32
CA LYS A 119 -17.77 -9.09 22.58
C LYS A 119 -17.46 -10.59 22.46
N ALA A 120 -16.43 -11.07 23.15
CA ALA A 120 -16.08 -12.49 23.16
C ALA A 120 -17.20 -13.32 23.78
#